data_AF-A0A5J4U9E5-F1
#
_entry.id   AF-A0A5J4U9E5-F1
#
_cell.length_a   1.000
_cell.length_b   1.000
_cell.length_c   1.000
_cell.angle_alpha   90.00
_cell.angle_beta   90.00
_cell.angle_gamma   90.00
#
_symmetry.space_group_name_H-M   'P 1'
#
loop_
_entity.id
_entity.type
_entity.pdbx_description
1 polymer ?
#
loop_
_entity_poly.entity_id
_entity_poly.type
_entity_poly.pdbx_seq_one_letter_code
_entity_poly.pdbx_strand_id
1 'polypeptide(L)'
;MQPEQEIKDAASAIISFTDSYAQNMEGIQNEQQESEPTSSLIYIVSYLQQLQNQISDKNACKQMIKIPKLLKSLVALSLYKIGTHIDVNQQRLELRSWSRDFLVEIQCYADASVQTELVNKGYGRMLFISISTAGGIGEEQDQEIYNELNRISRFLRSLPEGRNYRQPSFQPLPLLARRSEEQMEEEGADEEIEAQMNNKRMNGIIKAWANYVKAATLNRFIHRRRI
;
A
#
# COMPACT_ATOMS: atom_id res chain seq x y z
N MET A 1 23.51 -11.59 15.30
CA MET A 1 23.22 -10.15 15.50
C MET A 1 22.02 -10.03 16.42
N GLN A 2 21.86 -8.92 17.15
CA GLN A 2 20.60 -8.70 17.88
C GLN A 2 19.48 -8.40 16.86
N PRO A 3 18.29 -9.01 16.97
CA PRO A 3 17.17 -8.80 16.03
C PRO A 3 16.84 -7.33 15.78
N GLU A 4 17.00 -6.48 16.80
CA GLU A 4 16.74 -5.03 16.68
C GLU A 4 17.75 -4.30 15.76
N GLN A 5 19.00 -4.76 15.71
CA GLN A 5 20.01 -4.15 14.84
C GLN A 5 19.73 -4.50 13.38
N GLU A 6 19.32 -5.74 13.11
CA GLU A 6 18.91 -6.19 11.77
C GLU A 6 17.76 -5.36 11.22
N ILE A 7 16.74 -5.10 12.04
CA ILE A 7 15.60 -4.25 11.66
C ILE A 7 16.06 -2.84 11.28
N LYS A 8 16.96 -2.25 12.09
CA LYS A 8 17.47 -0.90 11.85
C LYS A 8 18.30 -0.81 10.58
N ASP A 9 19.16 -1.79 10.34
CA ASP A 9 20.02 -1.83 9.16
C ASP A 9 19.18 -1.96 7.88
N ALA A 10 18.22 -2.89 7.87
CA ALA A 10 17.32 -3.10 6.74
C ALA A 10 16.43 -1.87 6.49
N ALA A 11 15.86 -1.27 7.54
CA ALA A 11 15.07 -0.04 7.41
C ALA A 11 15.91 1.12 6.87
N SER A 12 17.16 1.26 7.33
CA SER A 12 18.08 2.29 6.86
C SER A 12 18.42 2.13 5.37
N ALA A 13 18.61 0.88 4.91
CA ALA A 13 18.84 0.59 3.50
C ALA A 13 17.61 0.95 2.63
N ILE A 14 16.41 0.56 3.06
CA ILE A 14 15.15 0.91 2.38
C ILE A 14 14.98 2.43 2.26
N ILE A 15 15.19 3.15 3.36
CA ILE A 15 15.07 4.62 3.39
C ILE A 15 16.10 5.26 2.45
N SER A 16 17.36 4.82 2.53
CA SER A 16 18.44 5.39 1.70
C SER A 16 18.20 5.15 0.21
N PHE A 17 17.76 3.95 -0.16
CA PHE A 17 17.39 3.64 -1.54
C PHE A 17 16.24 4.54 -2.02
N THR A 18 15.21 4.72 -1.19
CA THR A 18 14.05 5.53 -1.56
C THR A 18 14.37 7.02 -1.66
N ASP A 19 15.18 7.56 -0.74
CA ASP A 19 15.61 8.96 -0.76
C ASP A 19 16.48 9.23 -2.01
N SER A 20 17.37 8.29 -2.38
CA SER A 20 18.15 8.38 -3.63
C SER A 20 17.26 8.39 -4.88
N TYR A 21 16.26 7.51 -4.94
CA TYR A 21 15.29 7.49 -6.03
C TYR A 21 14.50 8.81 -6.13
N ALA A 22 14.03 9.35 -5.01
CA ALA A 22 13.29 10.61 -4.98
C ALA A 22 14.13 11.79 -5.48
N GLN A 23 15.40 11.88 -5.04
CA GLN A 23 16.34 12.90 -5.49
C GLN A 23 16.60 12.81 -7.00
N ASN A 24 16.74 11.60 -7.53
CA ASN A 24 16.92 11.39 -8.96
C ASN A 24 15.70 11.87 -9.76
N MET A 25 14.48 11.63 -9.26
CA MET A 25 13.26 12.13 -9.93
C MET A 25 13.12 13.66 -9.90
N GLU A 26 13.60 14.33 -8.85
CA GLU A 26 13.59 15.79 -8.73
C GLU A 26 14.74 16.47 -9.51
N GLY A 27 15.86 15.76 -9.74
CA GLY A 27 17.04 16.26 -10.46
C GLY A 27 16.99 16.12 -11.99
N ILE A 28 16.05 15.37 -12.55
CA ILE A 28 15.98 15.11 -14.00
C ILE A 28 15.17 16.22 -14.70
N GLN A 29 15.84 17.34 -14.96
CA GLN A 29 15.59 18.16 -16.16
C GLN A 29 16.69 18.02 -17.22
N ASN A 30 17.82 17.34 -16.94
CA ASN A 30 18.90 17.16 -17.92
C ASN A 30 19.42 15.71 -17.94
N GLU A 31 19.29 15.10 -19.12
CA GLU A 31 19.91 13.90 -19.68
C GLU A 31 20.82 13.01 -18.78
N GLN A 32 20.37 11.79 -18.50
CA GLN A 32 20.90 10.52 -19.03
C GLN A 32 20.25 9.37 -18.26
N GLN A 33 19.83 8.34 -19.00
CA GLN A 33 19.24 7.12 -18.47
C GLN A 33 20.34 6.30 -17.76
N GLU A 34 20.67 6.64 -16.52
CA GLU A 34 21.58 5.82 -15.73
C GLU A 34 20.96 4.43 -15.58
N SER A 35 21.70 3.40 -16.04
CA SER A 35 21.27 2.02 -15.93
C SER A 35 21.16 1.67 -14.45
N GLU A 36 19.95 1.37 -14.00
CA GLU A 36 19.69 0.89 -12.64
C GLU A 36 20.58 -0.33 -12.36
N PRO A 37 21.35 -0.35 -11.27
CA PRO A 37 21.99 -1.58 -10.87
C PRO A 37 20.90 -2.52 -10.35
N THR A 38 20.49 -3.47 -11.18
CA THR A 38 19.60 -4.61 -10.87
C THR A 38 19.91 -5.26 -9.51
N SER A 39 21.19 -5.25 -9.10
CA SER A 39 21.66 -5.74 -7.81
C SER A 39 21.10 -4.97 -6.60
N SER A 40 20.84 -3.66 -6.72
CA SER A 40 20.27 -2.84 -5.66
C SER A 40 18.81 -3.20 -5.38
N LEU A 41 18.00 -3.44 -6.42
CA LEU A 41 16.59 -3.82 -6.28
C LEU A 41 16.44 -5.18 -5.59
N ILE A 42 17.22 -6.19 -6.00
CA ILE A 42 17.21 -7.53 -5.39
C ILE A 42 17.52 -7.44 -3.89
N TYR A 43 18.47 -6.59 -3.51
CA TYR A 43 18.87 -6.40 -2.13
C TYR A 43 17.75 -5.77 -1.28
N ILE A 44 17.08 -4.73 -1.81
CA ILE A 44 15.94 -4.10 -1.14
C ILE A 44 14.76 -5.06 -1.02
N VAL A 45 14.47 -5.85 -2.06
CA VAL A 45 13.42 -6.89 -2.00
C VAL A 45 13.73 -7.90 -0.90
N SER A 46 14.99 -8.34 -0.80
CA SER A 46 15.44 -9.27 0.24
C SER A 46 15.24 -8.69 1.65
N TYR A 47 15.51 -7.40 1.84
CA TYR A 47 15.24 -6.72 3.10
C TYR A 47 13.76 -6.60 3.42
N LEU A 48 12.91 -6.27 2.43
CA LEU A 48 11.47 -6.23 2.64
C LEU A 48 10.93 -7.59 3.10
N GLN A 49 11.36 -8.68 2.45
CA GLN A 49 11.01 -10.05 2.85
C GLN A 49 11.48 -10.39 4.27
N GLN A 50 12.75 -10.08 4.58
CA GLN A 50 13.30 -10.31 5.91
C GLN A 50 12.49 -9.58 6.98
N LEU A 51 12.21 -8.30 6.76
CA LEU A 51 11.46 -7.48 7.70
C LEU A 51 10.01 -7.96 7.87
N GLN A 52 9.36 -8.36 6.78
CA GLN A 52 7.99 -8.87 6.83
C GLN A 52 7.90 -10.16 7.66
N ASN A 53 8.84 -11.09 7.52
CA ASN A 53 8.89 -12.29 8.35
C ASN A 53 8.92 -11.96 9.85
N GLN A 54 9.55 -10.85 10.23
CA GLN A 54 9.63 -10.39 11.61
C GLN A 54 8.38 -9.65 12.10
N ILE A 55 7.54 -9.09 11.23
CA ILE A 55 6.31 -8.36 11.62
C ILE A 55 5.24 -9.26 12.25
N SER A 56 5.30 -10.57 11.98
CA SER A 56 4.46 -11.55 12.68
C SER A 56 4.62 -11.46 14.23
N ASP A 57 5.73 -10.89 14.71
CA ASP A 57 5.87 -10.39 16.08
C ASP A 57 5.33 -8.95 16.23
N LYS A 58 4.25 -8.82 17.01
CA LYS A 58 3.61 -7.53 17.36
C LYS A 58 4.61 -6.50 17.92
N ASN A 59 5.69 -6.94 18.56
CA ASN A 59 6.71 -6.05 19.10
C ASN A 59 7.60 -5.44 18.00
N ALA A 60 8.01 -6.24 17.01
CA ALA A 60 8.82 -5.77 15.88
C ALA A 60 8.06 -4.72 15.05
N CYS A 61 6.77 -4.95 14.77
CA CYS A 61 5.92 -3.98 14.07
C CYS A 61 5.90 -2.61 14.76
N LYS A 62 5.73 -2.59 16.10
CA LYS A 62 5.76 -1.34 16.89
C LYS A 62 7.12 -0.63 16.84
N GLN A 63 8.22 -1.38 16.76
CA GLN A 63 9.55 -0.79 16.63
C GLN A 63 9.74 -0.16 15.24
N MET A 64 9.32 -0.86 14.19
CA MET A 64 9.44 -0.39 12.80
C MET A 64 8.68 0.90 12.54
N ILE A 65 7.46 1.03 13.08
CA ILE A 65 6.66 2.25 12.93
C ILE A 65 7.35 3.47 13.54
N LYS A 66 8.17 3.27 14.58
CA LYS A 66 8.94 4.37 15.20
C LYS A 66 10.15 4.80 14.37
N ILE A 67 10.54 4.03 13.36
CA ILE A 67 11.68 4.38 12.50
C ILE A 67 11.26 5.54 11.60
N PRO A 68 11.89 6.72 11.72
CA PRO A 68 11.51 7.88 10.93
C PRO A 68 11.60 7.59 9.44
N LYS A 69 10.68 8.16 8.67
CA LYS A 69 10.56 8.02 7.20
C LYS A 69 10.21 6.63 6.66
N LEU A 70 10.35 5.54 7.42
CA LEU A 70 10.14 4.18 6.90
C LEU A 70 8.76 4.01 6.22
N LEU A 71 7.68 4.47 6.86
CA LEU A 71 6.33 4.41 6.27
C LEU A 71 6.24 5.18 4.95
N LYS A 72 6.84 6.37 4.88
CA LYS A 72 6.86 7.18 3.65
C LYS A 72 7.65 6.47 2.56
N SER A 73 8.77 5.85 2.91
CA SER A 73 9.60 5.08 1.99
C SER A 73 8.84 3.87 1.43
N LEU A 74 8.19 3.09 2.30
CA LEU A 74 7.35 1.96 1.87
C LEU A 74 6.22 2.40 0.92
N VAL A 75 5.51 3.48 1.24
CA VAL A 75 4.45 4.02 0.37
C VAL A 75 5.00 4.42 -1.01
N ALA A 76 6.19 5.04 -1.06
CA ALA A 76 6.82 5.40 -2.33
C ALA A 76 7.28 4.16 -3.12
N LEU A 77 7.85 3.17 -2.46
CA LEU A 77 8.28 1.92 -3.10
C LEU A 77 7.10 1.08 -3.60
N SER A 78 5.93 1.15 -2.96
CA SER A 78 4.69 0.55 -3.45
C SER A 78 4.23 1.10 -4.80
N LEU A 79 4.69 2.29 -5.19
CA LEU A 79 4.42 2.92 -6.49
C LEU A 79 5.68 3.05 -7.36
N TYR A 80 6.75 2.32 -7.02
CA TYR A 80 8.03 2.43 -7.71
C TYR A 80 7.88 2.18 -9.21
N LYS A 81 8.08 3.26 -10.00
CA LYS A 81 7.92 3.26 -11.46
C LYS A 81 6.62 2.61 -11.93
N ILE A 82 5.54 2.80 -11.18
CA ILE A 82 4.21 2.33 -11.58
C ILE A 82 3.80 3.05 -12.89
N GLY A 83 3.12 2.35 -13.80
CA GLY A 83 2.71 2.89 -15.11
C GLY A 83 3.82 3.02 -16.16
N THR A 84 5.08 2.67 -15.86
CA THR A 84 6.14 2.65 -16.89
C THR A 84 6.10 1.30 -17.63
N HIS A 85 5.46 1.28 -18.81
CA HIS A 85 5.26 0.09 -19.67
C HIS A 85 6.53 -0.41 -20.38
N ILE A 86 7.65 0.28 -20.20
CA ILE A 86 8.94 -0.10 -20.78
C ILE A 86 9.56 -1.17 -19.89
N ASP A 87 9.15 -2.41 -20.15
CA ASP A 87 9.65 -3.65 -19.56
C ASP A 87 9.25 -3.84 -18.09
N VAL A 88 8.19 -4.63 -17.85
CA VAL A 88 7.78 -5.08 -16.50
C VAL A 88 8.87 -6.01 -15.98
N ASN A 89 9.95 -5.43 -15.44
CA ASN A 89 10.96 -6.17 -14.73
C ASN A 89 10.30 -6.78 -13.49
N GLN A 90 10.30 -8.12 -13.42
CA GLN A 90 9.79 -8.92 -12.30
C GLN A 90 10.24 -8.36 -10.93
N GLN A 91 11.45 -7.83 -10.84
CA GLN A 91 11.98 -7.25 -9.60
C GLN A 91 11.27 -5.97 -9.17
N ARG A 92 10.80 -5.14 -10.12
CA ARG A 92 10.03 -3.93 -9.80
C ARG A 92 8.64 -4.30 -9.30
N LEU A 93 8.03 -5.32 -9.91
CA LEU A 93 6.77 -5.87 -9.43
C LEU A 93 6.91 -6.43 -8.02
N GLU A 94 7.94 -7.25 -7.79
CA GLU A 94 8.24 -7.79 -6.45
C GLU A 94 8.49 -6.68 -5.43
N LEU A 95 9.28 -5.66 -5.77
CA LEU A 95 9.51 -4.52 -4.90
C LEU A 95 8.19 -3.85 -4.48
N ARG A 96 7.28 -3.60 -5.43
CA ARG A 96 5.97 -3.00 -5.15
C ARG A 96 5.12 -3.93 -4.30
N SER A 97 5.01 -5.19 -4.69
CA SER A 97 4.18 -6.20 -4.01
C SER A 97 4.62 -6.40 -2.56
N TRP A 98 5.93 -6.61 -2.32
CA TRP A 98 6.48 -6.75 -0.96
C TRP A 98 6.33 -5.48 -0.13
N SER A 99 6.50 -4.29 -0.72
CA SER A 99 6.28 -3.03 0.00
C SER A 99 4.83 -2.87 0.43
N ARG A 100 3.87 -3.23 -0.44
CA ARG A 100 2.44 -3.18 -0.13
C ARG A 100 2.04 -4.20 0.92
N ASP A 101 2.56 -5.42 0.84
CA ASP A 101 2.32 -6.45 1.85
C ASP A 101 2.84 -6.02 3.22
N PHE A 102 4.03 -5.42 3.28
CA PHE A 102 4.55 -4.85 4.52
C PHE A 102 3.57 -3.81 5.09
N LEU A 103 3.11 -2.85 4.29
CA LEU A 103 2.16 -1.83 4.74
C LEU A 103 0.83 -2.44 5.22
N VAL A 104 0.36 -3.51 4.59
CA VAL A 104 -0.85 -4.24 5.02
C VAL A 104 -0.64 -4.88 6.39
N GLU A 105 0.51 -5.49 6.64
CA GLU A 105 0.81 -6.07 7.94
C GLU A 105 0.87 -4.99 9.03
N ILE A 106 1.51 -3.84 8.76
CA ILE A 106 1.45 -2.67 9.64
C ILE A 106 0.00 -2.27 9.89
N GLN A 107 -0.80 -2.14 8.84
CA GLN A 107 -2.21 -1.76 8.94
C GLN A 107 -3.00 -2.77 9.78
N CYS A 108 -2.72 -4.06 9.69
CA CYS A 108 -3.42 -5.10 10.45
C CYS A 108 -3.10 -5.06 11.95
N TYR A 109 -1.85 -4.74 12.32
CA TYR A 109 -1.38 -4.72 13.71
C TYR A 109 -1.28 -3.33 14.34
N ALA A 110 -1.62 -2.29 13.58
CA ALA A 110 -1.63 -0.91 14.04
C ALA A 110 -2.70 -0.65 15.12
N ASP A 111 -2.44 0.30 16.00
CA ASP A 111 -3.47 0.95 16.81
C ASP A 111 -4.03 2.19 16.08
N ALA A 112 -4.95 2.93 16.72
CA ALA A 112 -5.55 4.13 16.14
C ALA A 112 -4.53 5.21 15.74
N SER A 113 -3.44 5.37 16.50
CA SER A 113 -2.41 6.36 16.21
C SER A 113 -1.67 6.00 14.93
N VAL A 114 -1.29 4.73 14.80
CA VAL A 114 -0.59 4.23 13.60
C VAL A 114 -1.49 4.25 12.37
N GLN A 115 -2.79 3.93 12.52
CA GLN A 115 -3.77 4.08 11.43
C GLN A 115 -3.83 5.53 10.94
N THR A 116 -3.84 6.49 11.87
CA THR A 116 -3.82 7.92 11.56
C THR A 116 -2.58 8.29 10.77
N GLU A 117 -1.41 7.79 11.18
CA GLU A 117 -0.16 8.05 10.47
C GLU A 117 -0.18 7.47 9.05
N LEU A 118 -0.63 6.22 8.86
CA LEU A 118 -0.75 5.61 7.53
C LEU A 118 -1.59 6.46 6.57
N VAL A 119 -2.76 6.90 7.01
CA VAL A 119 -3.65 7.76 6.20
C VAL A 119 -2.95 9.09 5.87
N ASN A 120 -2.30 9.70 6.86
CA ASN A 120 -1.59 10.97 6.68
C ASN A 120 -0.37 10.86 5.75
N LYS A 121 0.28 9.68 5.69
CA LYS A 121 1.40 9.40 4.78
C LYS A 121 0.95 9.02 3.36
N GLY A 122 -0.35 9.00 3.09
CA GLY A 122 -0.89 8.72 1.75
C GLY A 122 -1.09 7.24 1.45
N TYR A 123 -1.19 6.38 2.46
CA TYR A 123 -1.47 4.95 2.25
C TYR A 123 -2.75 4.69 1.46
N GLY A 124 -3.84 5.42 1.77
CA GLY A 124 -5.10 5.31 1.03
C GLY A 124 -4.93 5.68 -0.45
N ARG A 125 -4.35 6.85 -0.70
CA ARG A 125 -3.99 7.32 -2.06
C ARG A 125 -3.16 6.28 -2.83
N MET A 126 -2.16 5.68 -2.19
CA MET A 126 -1.31 4.65 -2.80
C MET A 126 -2.13 3.42 -3.23
N LEU A 127 -3.02 2.93 -2.37
CA LEU A 127 -3.89 1.81 -2.72
C LEU A 127 -4.76 2.13 -3.95
N PHE A 128 -5.30 3.34 -4.02
CA PHE A 128 -6.15 3.76 -5.14
C PHE A 128 -5.38 3.87 -6.46
N ILE A 129 -4.19 4.50 -6.45
CA ILE A 129 -3.33 4.56 -7.64
C ILE A 129 -2.94 3.15 -8.12
N SER A 130 -2.71 2.21 -7.20
CA SER A 130 -2.27 0.86 -7.54
C SER A 130 -3.30 0.07 -8.36
N ILE A 131 -4.60 0.40 -8.24
CA ILE A 131 -5.69 -0.22 -9.01
C ILE A 131 -6.06 0.54 -10.27
N SER A 132 -5.39 1.66 -10.59
CA SER A 132 -5.73 2.55 -11.72
C SER A 132 -5.35 1.97 -13.09
N THR A 133 -5.93 0.82 -13.40
CA THR A 133 -5.67 0.02 -14.60
C THR A 133 -6.29 0.60 -15.87
N ALA A 134 -7.50 1.18 -15.79
CA ALA A 134 -8.17 1.79 -16.94
C ALA A 134 -7.43 3.05 -17.41
N GLY A 135 -6.82 3.78 -16.48
CA GLY A 135 -5.87 4.86 -16.76
C GLY A 135 -4.50 4.39 -17.27
N GLY A 136 -4.22 3.09 -17.33
CA GLY A 136 -2.95 2.51 -17.79
C GLY A 136 -1.78 2.73 -16.82
N ILE A 137 -2.07 3.09 -15.57
CA ILE A 137 -1.07 3.39 -14.53
C ILE A 137 -0.86 2.18 -13.62
N GLY A 138 -1.93 1.55 -13.14
CA GLY A 138 -1.93 0.50 -12.12
C GLY A 138 -1.39 -0.87 -12.56
N GLU A 139 -1.41 -1.85 -11.66
CA GLU A 139 -0.98 -3.22 -11.98
C GLU A 139 -2.00 -3.94 -12.86
N GLU A 140 -1.54 -4.54 -13.96
CA GLU A 140 -2.44 -5.23 -14.90
C GLU A 140 -2.50 -6.76 -14.68
N GLN A 141 -1.69 -7.29 -13.76
CA GLN A 141 -1.70 -8.71 -13.42
C GLN A 141 -2.91 -9.07 -12.56
N ASP A 142 -3.68 -10.05 -13.00
CA ASP A 142 -4.91 -10.50 -12.33
C ASP A 142 -4.74 -10.75 -10.82
N GLN A 143 -3.64 -11.39 -10.43
CA GLN A 143 -3.35 -11.70 -9.02
C GLN A 143 -3.09 -10.44 -8.19
N GLU A 144 -2.38 -9.45 -8.74
CA GLU A 144 -2.15 -8.18 -8.05
C GLU A 144 -3.44 -7.36 -7.99
N ILE A 145 -4.23 -7.28 -9.06
CA ILE A 145 -5.55 -6.63 -9.05
C ILE A 145 -6.42 -7.23 -7.93
N TYR A 146 -6.46 -8.56 -7.83
CA TYR A 146 -7.15 -9.25 -6.74
C TYR A 146 -6.64 -8.85 -5.36
N ASN A 147 -5.31 -8.85 -5.17
CA ASN A 147 -4.68 -8.51 -3.91
C ASN A 147 -4.99 -7.06 -3.52
N GLU A 148 -4.89 -6.11 -4.44
CA GLU A 148 -5.19 -4.69 -4.17
C GLU A 148 -6.66 -4.47 -3.80
N LEU A 149 -7.61 -5.08 -4.53
CA LEU A 149 -9.02 -4.97 -4.19
C LEU A 149 -9.31 -5.56 -2.79
N ASN A 150 -8.65 -6.65 -2.41
CA ASN A 150 -8.74 -7.19 -1.05
C ASN A 150 -8.21 -6.19 0.00
N ARG A 151 -7.02 -5.60 -0.25
CA ARG A 151 -6.39 -4.63 0.65
C ARG A 151 -7.25 -3.38 0.82
N ILE A 152 -7.76 -2.82 -0.28
CA ILE A 152 -8.68 -1.68 -0.28
C ILE A 152 -9.94 -1.99 0.53
N SER A 153 -10.58 -3.14 0.27
CA SER A 153 -11.79 -3.55 0.99
C SER A 153 -11.57 -3.60 2.50
N ARG A 154 -10.46 -4.20 2.95
CA ARG A 154 -10.10 -4.29 4.37
C ARG A 154 -9.81 -2.93 4.99
N PHE A 155 -9.04 -2.09 4.29
CA PHE A 155 -8.73 -0.72 4.72
C PHE A 155 -10.02 0.09 4.89
N LEU A 156 -10.88 0.11 3.87
CA LEU A 156 -12.13 0.88 3.88
C LEU A 156 -13.15 0.38 4.91
N ARG A 157 -13.14 -0.90 5.30
CA ARG A 157 -14.03 -1.38 6.37
C ARG A 157 -13.50 -1.05 7.76
N SER A 158 -12.18 -1.14 7.95
CA SER A 158 -11.56 -0.97 9.26
C SER A 158 -11.70 0.46 9.82
N LEU A 159 -11.68 1.49 8.97
CA LEU A 159 -11.80 2.88 9.43
C LEU A 159 -13.18 3.20 10.07
N PRO A 160 -14.32 2.95 9.40
CA PRO A 160 -15.65 3.24 9.97
C PRO A 160 -16.13 2.22 11.02
N GLU A 161 -15.71 0.96 10.94
CA GLU A 161 -16.18 -0.10 11.85
C GLU A 161 -15.28 -0.24 13.10
N GLY A 162 -14.04 0.28 13.04
CA GLY A 162 -13.00 -0.04 14.01
C GLY A 162 -12.50 -1.49 13.87
N ARG A 163 -11.82 -2.00 14.90
CA ARG A 163 -11.45 -3.43 15.03
C ARG A 163 -11.76 -3.93 16.43
N ASN A 164 -12.31 -5.15 16.53
CA ASN A 164 -12.67 -5.77 17.81
C ASN A 164 -12.31 -7.26 17.96
N TYR A 165 -11.71 -7.90 16.95
CA TYR A 165 -11.44 -9.35 16.98
C TYR A 165 -10.09 -9.72 16.36
N ARG A 166 -9.29 -10.55 17.05
CA ARG A 166 -7.94 -11.08 16.69
C ARG A 166 -6.82 -10.04 16.46
N GLN A 167 -7.11 -8.88 15.89
CA GLN A 167 -6.18 -7.77 15.75
C GLN A 167 -6.24 -6.81 16.96
N PRO A 168 -5.25 -5.92 17.13
CA PRO A 168 -5.35 -4.82 18.08
C PRO A 168 -6.63 -4.01 17.84
N SER A 169 -7.40 -3.84 18.92
CA SER A 169 -8.67 -3.15 18.86
C SER A 169 -8.48 -1.65 18.80
N PHE A 170 -9.36 -0.99 18.06
CA PHE A 170 -9.49 0.46 18.08
C PHE A 170 -10.92 0.85 17.72
N GLN A 171 -11.36 2.00 18.23
CA GLN A 171 -12.69 2.55 17.96
C GLN A 171 -12.80 3.04 16.51
N PRO A 172 -14.01 3.15 15.94
CA PRO A 172 -14.22 3.82 14.66
C PRO A 172 -13.45 5.13 14.51
N LEU A 173 -12.84 5.34 13.34
CA LEU A 173 -12.07 6.53 12.94
C LEU A 173 -12.78 7.27 11.80
N PRO A 174 -13.94 7.89 12.04
CA PRO A 174 -14.79 8.46 10.99
C PRO A 174 -14.13 9.60 10.22
N LEU A 175 -13.28 10.41 10.87
CA LEU A 175 -12.55 11.50 10.20
C LEU A 175 -11.54 10.97 9.18
N LEU A 176 -10.85 9.86 9.51
CA LEU A 176 -9.95 9.21 8.58
C LEU A 176 -10.71 8.54 7.45
N ALA A 177 -11.85 7.91 7.77
CA ALA A 177 -12.72 7.31 6.76
C ALA A 177 -13.15 8.33 5.69
N ARG A 178 -13.52 9.54 6.13
CA ARG A 178 -13.86 10.67 5.24
C ARG A 178 -12.65 11.14 4.42
N ARG A 179 -11.49 11.33 5.04
CA ARG A 179 -10.29 11.75 4.32
C ARG A 179 -9.89 10.75 3.24
N SER A 180 -10.01 9.45 3.52
CA SER A 180 -9.72 8.41 2.52
C SER A 180 -10.76 8.35 1.39
N GLU A 181 -11.99 8.79 1.64
CA GLU A 181 -13.02 8.95 0.60
C GLU A 181 -12.69 10.14 -0.31
N GLU A 182 -12.35 11.28 0.27
CA GLU A 182 -11.91 12.46 -0.48
C GLU A 182 -10.70 12.11 -1.39
N GLN A 183 -9.71 11.38 -0.87
CA GLN A 183 -8.59 10.87 -1.67
C GLN A 183 -9.00 9.90 -2.79
N MET A 184 -10.05 9.11 -2.57
CA MET A 184 -10.51 8.14 -3.57
C MET A 184 -11.19 8.85 -4.74
N GLU A 185 -11.98 9.88 -4.45
CA GLU A 185 -12.61 10.76 -5.45
C GLU A 185 -11.56 11.56 -6.22
N GLU A 186 -10.58 12.14 -5.52
CA GLU A 186 -9.47 12.90 -6.13
C GLU A 186 -8.65 12.07 -7.14
N GLU A 187 -8.46 10.78 -6.87
CA GLU A 187 -7.69 9.88 -7.74
C GLU A 187 -8.55 9.14 -8.79
N GLY A 188 -9.86 9.40 -8.85
CA GLY A 188 -10.76 8.69 -9.77
C GLY A 188 -10.84 7.18 -9.52
N ALA A 189 -10.67 6.74 -8.27
CA ALA A 189 -10.65 5.32 -7.95
C ALA A 189 -12.03 4.67 -8.09
N ASP A 190 -13.11 5.45 -8.00
CA ASP A 190 -14.47 4.95 -8.16
C ASP A 190 -14.70 4.39 -9.58
N GLU A 191 -14.22 5.11 -10.60
CA GLU A 191 -14.26 4.69 -12.01
C GLU A 191 -13.44 3.41 -12.23
N GLU A 192 -12.28 3.32 -11.60
CA GLU A 192 -11.39 2.16 -11.68
C GLU A 192 -12.03 0.93 -11.02
N ILE A 193 -12.67 1.10 -9.85
CA ILE A 193 -13.44 0.03 -9.20
C ILE A 193 -14.60 -0.42 -10.09
N GLU A 194 -15.33 0.52 -10.71
CA GLU A 194 -16.45 0.22 -11.60
C GLU A 194 -16.00 -0.54 -12.87
N ALA A 195 -14.82 -0.21 -13.42
CA ALA A 195 -14.23 -0.99 -14.49
C ALA A 195 -13.96 -2.44 -14.05
N GLN A 196 -13.41 -2.64 -12.85
CA GLN A 196 -13.11 -3.97 -12.32
C GLN A 196 -14.37 -4.78 -11.93
N MET A 197 -15.51 -4.15 -11.68
CA MET A 197 -16.80 -4.83 -11.44
C MET A 197 -17.29 -5.63 -12.66
N ASN A 198 -16.78 -5.33 -13.85
CA ASN A 198 -17.09 -6.07 -15.08
C ASN A 198 -16.00 -7.08 -15.46
N ASN A 199 -14.89 -7.15 -14.71
CA ASN A 199 -13.78 -8.03 -14.98
C ASN A 199 -14.09 -9.49 -14.62
N LYS A 200 -14.19 -10.34 -15.65
CA LYS A 200 -14.52 -11.79 -15.53
C LYS A 200 -13.29 -12.69 -15.31
N ARG A 201 -12.09 -12.12 -15.25
CA ARG A 201 -10.86 -12.88 -15.01
C ARG A 201 -10.87 -13.52 -13.61
N MET A 202 -9.99 -14.50 -13.40
CA MET A 202 -9.99 -15.35 -12.21
C MET A 202 -11.39 -15.92 -11.89
N ASN A 203 -12.13 -16.42 -12.88
CA ASN A 203 -13.48 -16.96 -12.71
C ASN A 203 -14.47 -15.97 -12.05
N GLY A 204 -14.32 -14.67 -12.30
CA GLY A 204 -15.17 -13.61 -11.73
C GLY A 204 -14.85 -13.24 -10.29
N ILE A 205 -13.74 -13.74 -9.73
CA ILE A 205 -13.28 -13.36 -8.38
C ILE A 205 -12.94 -11.87 -8.32
N ILE A 206 -12.28 -11.31 -9.33
CA ILE A 206 -11.96 -9.88 -9.38
C ILE A 206 -13.24 -9.04 -9.33
N LYS A 207 -14.23 -9.37 -10.18
CA LYS A 207 -15.57 -8.78 -10.10
C LYS A 207 -16.18 -8.86 -8.70
N ALA A 208 -16.11 -10.01 -8.03
CA ALA A 208 -16.67 -10.16 -6.69
C ALA A 208 -15.99 -9.21 -5.68
N TRP A 209 -14.67 -9.09 -5.73
CA TRP A 209 -13.92 -8.17 -4.86
C TRP A 209 -14.17 -6.70 -5.16
N ALA A 210 -14.28 -6.32 -6.43
CA ALA A 210 -14.66 -4.96 -6.80
C ALA A 210 -16.05 -4.59 -6.25
N ASN A 211 -17.01 -5.51 -6.28
CA ASN A 211 -18.32 -5.32 -5.64
C ASN A 211 -18.20 -5.17 -4.12
N TYR A 212 -17.33 -5.94 -3.45
CA TYR A 212 -17.07 -5.77 -2.01
C TYR A 212 -16.46 -4.41 -1.68
N VAL A 213 -15.54 -3.91 -2.52
CA VAL A 213 -14.96 -2.58 -2.36
C VAL A 213 -16.06 -1.52 -2.50
N LYS A 214 -16.87 -1.58 -3.57
CA LYS A 214 -17.99 -0.64 -3.77
C LYS A 214 -18.97 -0.68 -2.59
N ALA A 215 -19.29 -1.87 -2.08
CA ALA A 215 -20.13 -2.02 -0.90
C ALA A 215 -19.47 -1.43 0.37
N ALA A 216 -18.15 -1.60 0.57
CA ALA A 216 -17.42 -1.01 1.69
C ALA A 216 -17.42 0.53 1.66
N THR A 217 -17.33 1.11 0.46
CA THR A 217 -17.53 2.55 0.25
C THR A 217 -18.96 2.95 0.61
N LEU A 218 -19.97 2.22 0.12
CA LEU A 218 -21.39 2.58 0.27
C LEU A 218 -21.99 2.32 1.66
N ASN A 219 -21.58 1.25 2.35
CA ASN A 219 -22.14 0.85 3.66
C ASN A 219 -21.94 1.91 4.75
N ARG A 220 -21.04 2.87 4.52
CA ARG A 220 -20.81 4.04 5.38
C ARG A 220 -21.95 5.06 5.32
N PHE A 221 -22.66 5.18 4.19
CA PHE A 221 -23.83 6.07 4.07
C PHE A 221 -25.01 5.61 4.94
N ILE A 222 -25.11 4.31 5.23
CA ILE A 222 -26.15 3.75 6.09
C ILE A 222 -25.88 4.12 7.57
N HIS A 223 -24.62 4.13 7.99
CA HIS A 223 -24.23 4.52 9.35
C HIS A 223 -24.32 6.04 9.56
N ARG A 224 -24.09 6.83 8.51
CA ARG A 224 -24.26 8.30 8.54
C ARG A 224 -25.73 8.75 8.71
N ARG A 225 -26.70 7.92 8.32
CA ARG A 225 -28.15 8.18 8.49
C ARG A 225 -28.72 7.73 9.85
N ARG A 226 -27.91 7.09 10.70
CA ARG A 226 -28.33 6.57 12.01
C ARG A 226 -27.74 7.34 13.21
N ILE A 227 -27.16 8.50 12.97
CA ILE A 227 -26.70 9.44 14.00
C ILE A 227 -27.68 10.62 14.03
#